data_AF-G9MBM0-F1
#
_entry.id   AF-G9MBM0-F1
#
_cell.length_a   1.000
_cell.length_b   1.000
_cell.length_c   1.000
_cell.angle_alpha   90.00
_cell.angle_beta   90.00
_cell.angle_gamma   90.00
#
_symmetry.space_group_name_H-M   'P 1'
#
loop_
_entity.id
_entity.type
_entity.pdbx_description
1 polymer ?
#
loop_
_entity_poly.entity_id
_entity_poly.type
_entity_poly.pdbx_seq_one_letter_code
_entity_poly.pdbx_strand_id
1 'polypeptide(L)'
;ICNYHGWGFGSNGELQSVPFEKELYGDAIKKKCLGLKEVPRVESFHGFIYGCFDAEAPPLMDYLGDAAWYLEPIFKHSGGLELVGPPGKVVIKANWKAPSENFVGDAYHVGWTHASSLRSGQSIFTPLAGNAMLPPEGAGLQMTSKYGSGMGVLWDAYSGVHSADLVPDMMAFGGAKQEKLAKEIGDVRARIYRSHLNCTVFPNNSILTCSGVFKVWNPIDENTTEVWNYLM
;
A
#
# COMPACT_ATOMS: atom_id res chain seq x y z
N ILE A 1 -4.24 15.12 25.24
CA ILE A 1 -4.59 15.03 26.68
C ILE A 1 -5.40 13.76 26.88
N CYS A 2 -5.10 12.95 27.90
CA CYS A 2 -5.84 11.74 28.23
C CYS A 2 -7.20 12.08 28.85
N ASN A 3 -8.27 11.50 28.32
CA ASN A 3 -9.64 11.82 28.72
C ASN A 3 -10.06 11.25 30.08
N TYR A 4 -9.24 10.38 30.70
CA TYR A 4 -9.58 9.79 32.00
C TYR A 4 -9.13 10.70 33.16
N HIS A 5 -7.83 10.92 33.30
CA HIS A 5 -7.26 11.71 34.42
C HIS A 5 -6.52 12.97 33.97
N GLY A 6 -6.65 13.38 32.69
CA GLY A 6 -6.13 14.64 32.19
C GLY A 6 -4.61 14.72 31.98
N TRP A 7 -3.88 13.59 31.99
CA TRP A 7 -2.44 13.59 31.68
C TRP A 7 -2.18 14.11 30.26
N GLY A 8 -1.33 15.13 30.13
CA GLY A 8 -0.99 15.76 28.86
C GLY A 8 0.32 15.22 28.31
N PHE A 9 0.26 14.66 27.10
CA PHE A 9 1.41 14.21 26.35
C PHE A 9 1.66 15.16 25.18
N GLY A 10 2.92 15.50 24.94
CA GLY A 10 3.33 16.26 23.76
C GLY A 10 3.19 15.43 22.47
N SER A 11 3.27 16.09 21.31
CA SER A 11 3.35 15.39 20.02
C SER A 11 4.61 14.53 19.87
N ASN A 12 5.64 14.81 20.68
CA ASN A 12 6.87 14.02 20.81
C ASN A 12 6.72 12.84 21.80
N GLY A 13 5.53 12.62 22.38
CA GLY A 13 5.27 11.52 23.32
C GLY A 13 5.68 11.76 24.77
N GLU A 14 6.36 12.87 25.09
CA GLU A 14 6.75 13.18 26.47
C GLU A 14 5.53 13.47 27.35
N LEU A 15 5.54 12.99 28.61
CA LEU A 15 4.56 13.39 29.61
C LEU A 15 4.87 14.82 30.09
N GLN A 16 4.10 15.78 29.61
CA GLN A 16 4.35 17.21 29.83
C GLN A 16 3.56 17.75 31.04
N SER A 17 2.32 17.29 31.24
CA SER A 17 1.48 17.75 32.34
C SER A 17 0.74 16.62 33.04
N VAL A 18 0.62 16.73 34.36
CA VAL A 18 -0.18 15.86 35.22
C VAL A 18 -1.04 16.75 36.12
N PRO A 19 -2.38 16.62 36.11
CA PRO A 19 -3.21 17.38 37.04
C PRO A 19 -2.84 17.09 38.49
N PHE A 20 -2.78 18.14 39.31
CA PHE A 20 -2.37 18.08 40.72
C PHE A 20 -0.98 17.49 40.96
N GLU A 21 -0.04 17.66 40.01
CA GLU A 21 1.34 17.18 40.13
C GLU A 21 2.01 17.63 41.43
N LYS A 22 1.87 18.92 41.79
CA LYS A 22 2.49 19.49 42.99
C LYS A 22 1.80 19.03 44.28
N GLU A 23 0.47 18.97 44.28
CA GLU A 23 -0.35 18.73 45.47
C GLU A 23 -0.39 17.26 45.88
N LEU A 24 -0.36 16.33 44.92
CA LEU A 24 -0.55 14.90 45.18
C LEU A 24 0.71 14.06 44.95
N TYR A 25 1.53 14.41 43.95
CA TYR A 25 2.68 13.59 43.55
C TYR A 25 4.01 14.14 44.06
N GLY A 26 4.20 15.46 44.02
CA GLY A 26 5.49 16.09 44.32
C GLY A 26 6.63 15.47 43.52
N ASP A 27 7.76 15.20 44.18
CA ASP A 27 8.93 14.59 43.55
C ASP A 27 8.80 13.07 43.29
N ALA A 28 7.69 12.45 43.71
CA ALA A 28 7.49 11.01 43.53
C ALA A 28 7.24 10.63 42.05
N ILE A 29 6.70 11.55 41.24
CA ILE A 29 6.43 11.30 39.83
C ILE A 29 7.64 11.67 38.97
N LYS A 30 8.17 10.68 38.23
CA LYS A 30 9.31 10.87 37.32
C LYS A 30 8.81 10.93 35.87
N LYS A 31 8.30 12.09 35.44
CA LYS A 31 7.69 12.28 34.10
C LYS A 31 8.56 11.80 32.94
N LYS A 32 9.88 11.95 33.03
CA LYS A 32 10.85 11.47 32.02
C LYS A 32 10.81 9.96 31.78
N CYS A 33 10.30 9.17 32.73
CA CYS A 33 10.16 7.71 32.62
C CYS A 33 8.74 7.28 32.22
N LEU A 34 7.83 8.24 31.95
CA LEU A 34 6.40 8.02 31.75
C LEU A 34 5.92 8.57 30.39
N GLY A 35 6.82 8.69 29.41
CA GLY A 35 6.43 9.02 28.04
C GLY A 35 5.58 7.92 27.39
N LEU A 36 4.91 8.25 26.29
CA LEU A 36 4.25 7.27 25.45
C LEU A 36 5.27 6.24 24.96
N LYS A 37 4.84 4.99 24.82
CA LYS A 37 5.69 3.94 24.25
C LYS A 37 5.94 4.22 22.77
N GLU A 38 7.16 4.60 22.45
CA GLU A 38 7.57 4.96 21.10
C GLU A 38 7.73 3.72 20.20
N VAL A 39 7.39 3.87 18.91
CA VAL A 39 7.74 2.89 17.87
C VAL A 39 9.22 3.11 17.54
N PRO A 40 10.13 2.17 17.83
CA PRO A 40 11.57 2.41 17.78
C PRO A 40 12.14 2.63 16.38
N ARG A 41 11.40 2.24 15.32
CA ARG A 41 11.82 2.36 13.93
C ARG A 41 10.69 2.98 13.12
N VAL A 42 10.95 4.15 12.53
CA VAL A 42 10.05 4.83 11.60
C VAL A 42 10.86 5.26 10.39
N GLU A 43 10.53 4.74 9.22
CA GLU A 43 11.25 4.97 7.97
C GLU A 43 10.26 5.26 6.83
N SER A 44 10.74 5.86 5.74
CA SER A 44 9.90 6.27 4.61
C SER A 44 10.40 5.69 3.29
N PHE A 45 9.49 5.14 2.49
CA PHE A 45 9.72 4.81 1.09
C PHE A 45 8.99 5.83 0.21
N HIS A 46 9.73 6.85 -0.24
CA HIS A 46 9.22 7.93 -1.11
C HIS A 46 7.92 8.60 -0.61
N GLY A 47 7.83 8.87 0.69
CA GLY A 47 6.67 9.52 1.31
C GLY A 47 5.72 8.56 2.03
N PHE A 48 5.82 7.25 1.77
CA PHE A 48 5.04 6.23 2.47
C PHE A 48 5.77 5.81 3.75
N ILE A 49 5.18 6.12 4.90
CA ILE A 49 5.79 5.95 6.23
C ILE A 49 5.43 4.57 6.80
N TYR A 50 6.46 3.80 7.18
CA TYR A 50 6.33 2.50 7.82
C TYR A 50 6.94 2.53 9.23
N GLY A 51 6.33 1.77 10.14
CA GLY A 51 6.81 1.59 11.51
C GLY A 51 7.16 0.13 11.80
N CYS A 52 8.20 -0.11 12.60
CA CYS A 52 8.54 -1.44 13.09
C CYS A 52 8.79 -1.40 14.61
N PHE A 53 8.22 -2.37 15.33
CA PHE A 53 8.43 -2.50 16.77
C PHE A 53 9.73 -3.22 17.13
N ASP A 54 10.34 -3.94 16.19
CA ASP A 54 11.62 -4.59 16.37
C ASP A 54 12.75 -3.66 15.96
N ALA A 55 13.59 -3.27 16.92
CA ALA A 55 14.71 -2.38 16.68
C ALA A 55 15.81 -3.02 15.82
N GLU A 56 15.88 -4.35 15.77
CA GLU A 56 16.89 -5.10 15.02
C GLU A 56 16.47 -5.42 13.57
N ALA A 57 15.26 -5.02 13.17
CA ALA A 57 14.77 -5.21 11.81
C ALA A 57 15.70 -4.57 10.76
N PRO A 58 15.79 -5.12 9.54
CA PRO A 58 16.54 -4.48 8.46
C PRO A 58 15.97 -3.07 8.15
N PRO A 59 16.76 -2.17 7.54
CA PRO A 59 16.24 -0.94 6.95
C PRO A 59 15.08 -1.21 5.99
N LEU A 60 14.11 -0.30 5.88
CA LEU A 60 12.91 -0.47 5.06
C LEU A 60 13.24 -0.76 3.59
N MET A 61 14.27 -0.10 3.03
CA MET A 61 14.70 -0.33 1.66
C MET A 61 15.21 -1.77 1.45
N ASP A 62 15.98 -2.30 2.41
CA ASP A 62 16.48 -3.68 2.36
C ASP A 62 15.35 -4.68 2.59
N TYR A 63 14.37 -4.33 3.44
CA TYR A 63 13.18 -5.12 3.69
C TYR A 63 12.30 -5.26 2.44
N LEU A 64 12.10 -4.19 1.68
CA LEU A 64 11.42 -4.25 0.38
C LEU A 64 12.20 -5.15 -0.60
N GLY A 65 13.53 -5.09 -0.56
CA GLY A 65 14.41 -5.90 -1.39
C GLY A 65 14.12 -5.69 -2.88
N ASP A 66 14.08 -6.77 -3.65
CA ASP A 66 13.85 -6.71 -5.09
C ASP A 66 12.51 -6.05 -5.48
N ALA A 67 11.50 -6.04 -4.59
CA ALA A 67 10.22 -5.39 -4.86
C ALA A 67 10.38 -3.87 -5.02
N ALA A 68 11.36 -3.25 -4.35
CA ALA A 68 11.61 -1.83 -4.46
C ALA A 68 11.92 -1.41 -5.90
N TRP A 69 12.67 -2.24 -6.64
CA TRP A 69 13.03 -1.95 -8.03
C TRP A 69 11.80 -1.82 -8.95
N TYR A 70 10.74 -2.60 -8.68
CA TYR A 70 9.48 -2.56 -9.43
C TYR A 70 8.58 -1.40 -9.01
N LEU A 71 8.65 -0.96 -7.75
CA LEU A 71 7.85 0.14 -7.22
C LEU A 71 8.44 1.52 -7.55
N GLU A 72 9.77 1.66 -7.58
CA GLU A 72 10.45 2.94 -7.84
C GLU A 72 9.94 3.71 -9.09
N PRO A 73 9.65 3.08 -10.25
CA PRO A 73 9.14 3.81 -11.41
C PRO A 73 7.90 4.66 -11.12
N ILE A 74 6.97 4.16 -10.29
CA ILE A 74 5.76 4.90 -9.92
C ILE A 74 5.90 5.67 -8.59
N PHE A 75 6.64 5.15 -7.61
CA PHE A 75 6.77 5.82 -6.30
C PHE A 75 7.79 6.96 -6.30
N LYS A 76 8.86 6.84 -7.08
CA LYS A 76 10.00 7.78 -7.09
C LYS A 76 10.05 8.60 -8.38
N HIS A 77 10.04 7.91 -9.52
CA HIS A 77 10.34 8.54 -10.81
C HIS A 77 9.14 9.26 -11.43
N SER A 78 7.91 8.96 -10.99
CA SER A 78 6.69 9.61 -11.50
C SER A 78 6.57 11.10 -11.15
N GLY A 79 7.44 11.61 -10.26
CA GLY A 79 7.31 12.91 -9.61
C GLY A 79 6.78 12.84 -8.17
N GLY A 80 6.53 11.63 -7.66
CA GLY A 80 5.99 11.39 -6.32
C GLY A 80 4.50 11.04 -6.36
N LEU A 81 4.00 10.43 -5.28
CA LEU A 81 2.60 10.07 -5.09
C LEU A 81 2.07 10.74 -3.82
N GLU A 82 0.77 10.95 -3.76
CA GLU A 82 0.04 11.42 -2.58
C GLU A 82 -1.00 10.39 -2.17
N LEU A 83 -1.19 10.18 -0.87
CA LEU A 83 -2.24 9.31 -0.37
C LEU A 83 -3.50 10.13 -0.06
N VAL A 84 -4.58 9.91 -0.79
CA VAL A 84 -5.84 10.62 -0.62
C VAL A 84 -6.65 9.97 0.51
N GLY A 85 -6.84 10.73 1.60
CA GLY A 85 -7.64 10.33 2.77
C GLY A 85 -8.90 11.18 2.98
N PRO A 86 -9.73 10.88 4.00
CA PRO A 86 -9.60 9.74 4.92
C PRO A 86 -9.88 8.40 4.23
N PRO A 87 -9.39 7.27 4.78
CA PRO A 87 -9.65 5.97 4.17
C PRO A 87 -11.10 5.54 4.37
N GLY A 88 -11.61 4.77 3.43
CA GLY A 88 -12.77 3.90 3.70
C GLY A 88 -12.36 2.81 4.69
N LYS A 89 -13.20 2.56 5.71
CA LYS A 89 -12.97 1.51 6.71
C LYS A 89 -14.16 0.55 6.76
N VAL A 90 -13.88 -0.75 6.66
CA VAL A 90 -14.91 -1.80 6.76
C VAL A 90 -14.35 -3.04 7.42
N VAL A 91 -15.16 -3.69 8.26
CA VAL A 91 -14.81 -4.97 8.88
C VAL A 91 -15.30 -6.12 8.00
N ILE A 92 -14.42 -7.08 7.73
CA ILE A 92 -14.75 -8.31 7.00
C ILE A 92 -14.51 -9.54 7.88
N LYS A 93 -15.29 -10.60 7.66
CA LYS A 93 -15.12 -11.91 8.31
C LYS A 93 -14.14 -12.78 7.53
N ALA A 94 -12.89 -12.35 7.50
CA ALA A 94 -11.79 -13.08 6.90
C ALA A 94 -10.49 -12.83 7.69
N ASN A 95 -9.60 -13.83 7.69
CA ASN A 95 -8.24 -13.63 8.14
C ASN A 95 -7.52 -12.63 7.22
N TRP A 96 -6.67 -11.76 7.78
CA TRP A 96 -5.91 -10.74 7.02
C TRP A 96 -5.00 -11.33 5.94
N LYS A 97 -4.59 -12.60 6.07
CA LYS A 97 -3.78 -13.29 5.07
C LYS A 97 -4.52 -13.52 3.77
N ALA A 98 -5.83 -13.77 3.80
CA ALA A 98 -6.63 -14.04 2.60
C ALA A 98 -6.61 -12.89 1.57
N PRO A 99 -6.88 -11.62 1.93
CA PRO A 99 -6.70 -10.53 0.99
C PRO A 99 -5.21 -10.24 0.68
N SER A 100 -4.28 -10.53 1.60
CA SER A 100 -2.85 -10.32 1.37
C SER A 100 -2.29 -11.27 0.28
N GLU A 101 -2.64 -12.57 0.32
CA GLU A 101 -2.26 -13.56 -0.70
C GLU A 101 -2.97 -13.30 -2.04
N ASN A 102 -4.22 -12.81 -2.00
CA ASN A 102 -4.93 -12.44 -3.22
C ASN A 102 -4.20 -11.29 -3.95
N PHE A 103 -3.84 -10.23 -3.23
CA PHE A 103 -3.20 -9.07 -3.86
C PHE A 103 -1.75 -9.32 -4.28
N VAL A 104 -1.00 -10.17 -3.58
CA VAL A 104 0.42 -10.38 -3.87
C VAL A 104 0.67 -11.09 -5.21
N GLY A 105 -0.26 -11.93 -5.67
CA GLY A 105 -0.01 -12.75 -6.87
C GLY A 105 -1.22 -13.38 -7.56
N ASP A 106 -2.45 -13.20 -7.06
CA ASP A 106 -3.60 -13.87 -7.65
C ASP A 106 -4.14 -13.12 -8.88
N ALA A 107 -3.44 -13.24 -10.01
CA ALA A 107 -3.99 -12.83 -11.30
C ALA A 107 -5.06 -13.80 -11.81
N TYR A 108 -5.12 -15.01 -11.25
CA TYR A 108 -5.93 -16.11 -11.79
C TYR A 108 -7.42 -15.95 -11.46
N HIS A 109 -7.74 -15.44 -10.27
CA HIS A 109 -9.13 -15.18 -9.88
C HIS A 109 -9.79 -14.07 -10.72
N VAL A 110 -9.01 -13.20 -11.39
CA VAL A 110 -9.51 -11.96 -11.98
C VAL A 110 -10.63 -12.21 -12.97
N GLY A 111 -10.42 -13.09 -13.93
CA GLY A 111 -11.40 -13.35 -14.98
C GLY A 111 -12.66 -14.03 -14.46
N TRP A 112 -12.55 -14.85 -13.41
CA TRP A 112 -13.69 -15.60 -12.88
C TRP A 112 -14.48 -14.81 -11.82
N THR A 113 -13.81 -14.41 -10.74
CA THR A 113 -14.42 -13.72 -9.60
C THR A 113 -14.99 -12.36 -10.00
N HIS A 114 -14.29 -11.63 -10.87
CA HIS A 114 -14.73 -10.30 -11.33
C HIS A 114 -15.43 -10.33 -12.68
N ALA A 115 -15.87 -11.49 -13.17
CA ALA A 115 -16.48 -11.61 -14.49
C ALA A 115 -17.66 -10.65 -14.72
N SER A 116 -18.50 -10.43 -13.70
CA SER A 116 -19.59 -9.45 -13.74
C SER A 116 -19.06 -8.02 -13.81
N SER A 117 -18.16 -7.63 -12.91
CA SER A 117 -17.55 -6.30 -12.86
C SER A 117 -16.84 -5.94 -14.16
N LEU A 118 -16.09 -6.88 -14.74
CA LEU A 118 -15.41 -6.70 -16.02
C LEU A 118 -16.42 -6.44 -17.15
N ARG A 119 -17.48 -7.24 -17.25
CA ARG A 119 -18.53 -7.04 -18.25
C ARG A 119 -19.32 -5.75 -18.06
N SER A 120 -19.50 -5.29 -16.83
CA SER A 120 -20.29 -4.08 -16.53
C SER A 120 -19.47 -2.79 -16.65
N GLY A 121 -18.23 -2.78 -16.13
CA GLY A 121 -17.38 -1.59 -16.09
C GLY A 121 -16.61 -1.32 -17.38
N GLN A 122 -16.43 -2.35 -18.23
CA GLN A 122 -15.71 -2.24 -19.50
C GLN A 122 -14.27 -1.67 -19.31
N SER A 123 -13.59 -2.11 -18.25
CA SER A 123 -12.17 -1.73 -18.00
C SER A 123 -11.25 -2.38 -19.03
N ILE A 124 -9.96 -2.02 -19.02
CA ILE A 124 -8.96 -2.61 -19.91
C ILE A 124 -8.78 -4.13 -19.70
N PHE A 125 -9.23 -4.66 -18.56
CA PHE A 125 -9.21 -6.09 -18.22
C PHE A 125 -10.42 -6.89 -18.72
N THR A 126 -11.38 -6.24 -19.37
CA THR A 126 -12.61 -6.88 -19.88
C THR A 126 -12.39 -8.17 -20.67
N PRO A 127 -11.36 -8.31 -21.52
CA PRO A 127 -11.10 -9.55 -22.25
C PRO A 127 -10.90 -10.80 -21.37
N LEU A 128 -10.54 -10.62 -20.09
CA LEU A 128 -10.36 -11.73 -19.14
C LEU A 128 -11.68 -12.29 -18.61
N ALA A 129 -12.81 -11.59 -18.81
CA ALA A 129 -14.08 -11.94 -18.19
C ALA A 129 -14.53 -13.37 -18.51
N GLY A 130 -14.85 -14.11 -17.45
CA GLY A 130 -15.24 -15.52 -17.50
C GLY A 130 -14.09 -16.50 -17.74
N ASN A 131 -12.82 -16.09 -17.58
CA ASN A 131 -11.65 -16.86 -18.02
C ASN A 131 -11.79 -17.33 -19.48
N ALA A 132 -12.49 -16.54 -20.30
CA ALA A 132 -12.85 -16.91 -21.67
C ALA A 132 -11.63 -16.93 -22.60
N MET A 133 -10.61 -16.13 -22.29
CA MET A 133 -9.32 -16.10 -22.99
C MET A 133 -8.18 -16.00 -21.99
N LEU A 134 -7.09 -16.70 -22.27
CA LEU A 134 -5.83 -16.47 -21.59
C LEU A 134 -5.24 -15.13 -22.06
N PRO A 135 -4.54 -14.38 -21.19
CA PRO A 135 -3.67 -13.32 -21.65
C PRO A 135 -2.66 -13.85 -22.69
N PRO A 136 -2.25 -13.04 -23.67
CA PRO A 136 -1.23 -13.46 -24.64
C PRO A 136 0.09 -13.80 -23.95
N GLU A 137 0.91 -14.62 -24.59
CA GLU A 137 2.26 -14.92 -24.10
C GLU A 137 3.04 -13.60 -23.92
N GLY A 138 3.72 -13.48 -22.78
CA GLY A 138 4.43 -12.25 -22.41
C GLY A 138 3.53 -11.11 -21.94
N ALA A 139 2.25 -11.36 -21.58
CA ALA A 139 1.35 -10.34 -21.02
C ALA A 139 1.83 -9.73 -19.69
N GLY A 140 2.65 -10.46 -18.94
CA GLY A 140 3.09 -10.02 -17.62
C GLY A 140 4.17 -10.90 -17.02
N LEU A 141 4.49 -10.63 -15.76
CA LEU A 141 5.39 -11.44 -14.93
C LEU A 141 4.94 -11.42 -13.47
N GLN A 142 5.52 -12.29 -12.64
CA GLN A 142 5.38 -12.24 -11.18
C GLN A 142 6.77 -12.26 -10.54
N MET A 143 6.90 -11.61 -9.40
CA MET A 143 8.13 -11.58 -8.61
C MET A 143 7.83 -11.67 -7.11
N THR A 144 8.81 -12.14 -6.34
CA THR A 144 8.80 -12.12 -4.88
C THR A 144 10.20 -11.75 -4.38
N SER A 145 10.31 -11.34 -3.13
CA SER A 145 11.57 -10.93 -2.50
C SER A 145 11.84 -11.71 -1.21
N LYS A 146 13.09 -11.62 -0.73
CA LYS A 146 13.61 -12.31 0.45
C LYS A 146 12.71 -12.19 1.69
N TYR A 147 12.10 -11.02 1.93
CA TYR A 147 11.29 -10.74 3.12
C TYR A 147 9.79 -10.92 2.89
N GLY A 148 9.38 -11.54 1.78
CA GLY A 148 7.99 -11.95 1.52
C GLY A 148 7.16 -10.95 0.73
N SER A 149 7.68 -9.76 0.44
CA SER A 149 7.00 -8.82 -0.47
C SER A 149 7.00 -9.39 -1.90
N GLY A 150 5.97 -9.08 -2.68
CA GLY A 150 5.86 -9.58 -4.04
C GLY A 150 4.77 -8.88 -4.83
N MET A 151 4.78 -9.11 -6.15
CA MET A 151 3.75 -8.56 -7.02
C MET A 151 3.62 -9.31 -8.34
N GLY A 152 2.44 -9.20 -8.95
CA GLY A 152 2.25 -9.37 -10.38
C GLY A 152 2.46 -8.06 -11.14
N VAL A 153 2.95 -8.15 -12.36
CA VAL A 153 3.07 -7.04 -13.32
C VAL A 153 2.25 -7.41 -14.55
N LEU A 154 1.29 -6.57 -14.93
CA LEU A 154 0.52 -6.72 -16.16
C LEU A 154 0.81 -5.53 -17.09
N TRP A 155 1.43 -5.81 -18.24
CA TRP A 155 2.02 -4.78 -19.08
C TRP A 155 0.98 -3.82 -19.66
N ASP A 156 1.33 -2.53 -19.68
CA ASP A 156 0.60 -1.45 -20.35
C ASP A 156 -0.84 -1.22 -19.86
N ALA A 157 -1.24 -1.84 -18.76
CA ALA A 157 -2.58 -1.74 -18.20
C ALA A 157 -2.78 -0.53 -17.26
N TYR A 158 -2.38 0.67 -17.70
CA TYR A 158 -2.34 1.85 -16.84
C TYR A 158 -3.71 2.31 -16.32
N SER A 159 -4.79 2.11 -17.06
CA SER A 159 -6.13 2.42 -16.54
C SER A 159 -6.63 1.41 -15.51
N GLY A 160 -5.95 0.26 -15.34
CA GLY A 160 -6.28 -0.74 -14.34
C GLY A 160 -7.77 -1.11 -14.33
N VAL A 161 -8.38 -1.00 -13.15
CA VAL A 161 -9.81 -1.34 -12.93
C VAL A 161 -10.77 -0.19 -13.20
N HIS A 162 -10.30 1.00 -13.61
CA HIS A 162 -11.19 2.11 -13.94
C HIS A 162 -12.10 1.75 -15.12
N SER A 163 -13.34 2.21 -15.05
CA SER A 163 -14.34 2.01 -16.11
C SER A 163 -13.97 2.75 -17.39
N ALA A 164 -14.62 2.37 -18.50
CA ALA A 164 -14.30 2.84 -19.84
C ALA A 164 -14.27 4.37 -20.02
N ASP A 165 -14.97 5.12 -19.18
CA ASP A 165 -15.01 6.59 -19.18
C ASP A 165 -13.66 7.23 -18.85
N LEU A 166 -12.85 6.61 -17.98
CA LEU A 166 -11.53 7.11 -17.59
C LEU A 166 -10.38 6.52 -18.40
N VAL A 167 -10.61 5.43 -19.15
CA VAL A 167 -9.55 4.72 -19.87
C VAL A 167 -8.78 5.64 -20.83
N PRO A 168 -9.41 6.46 -21.69
CA PRO A 168 -8.67 7.31 -22.64
C PRO A 168 -7.73 8.30 -21.93
N ASP A 169 -8.24 9.01 -20.91
CA ASP A 169 -7.50 10.05 -20.20
C ASP A 169 -6.34 9.47 -19.39
N MET A 170 -6.59 8.36 -18.69
CA MET A 170 -5.57 7.64 -17.93
C MET A 170 -4.46 7.14 -18.88
N MET A 171 -4.83 6.47 -19.96
CA MET A 171 -3.86 5.91 -20.91
C MET A 171 -3.03 7.01 -21.59
N ALA A 172 -3.64 8.15 -21.93
CA ALA A 172 -2.94 9.30 -22.48
C ALA A 172 -1.94 9.90 -21.47
N PHE A 173 -2.34 10.09 -20.22
CA PHE A 173 -1.47 10.59 -19.17
C PHE A 173 -0.27 9.67 -18.91
N GLY A 174 -0.53 8.37 -18.74
CA GLY A 174 0.50 7.37 -18.49
C GLY A 174 1.48 7.24 -19.67
N GLY A 175 0.97 7.27 -20.90
CA GLY A 175 1.80 7.22 -22.11
C GLY A 175 2.70 8.45 -22.25
N ALA A 176 2.15 9.65 -22.07
CA ALA A 176 2.93 10.89 -22.15
C ALA A 176 4.06 10.95 -21.10
N LYS A 177 3.82 10.40 -19.90
CA LYS A 177 4.87 10.32 -18.87
C LYS A 177 5.88 9.22 -19.16
N GLN A 178 5.47 8.07 -19.71
CA GLN A 178 6.38 6.99 -20.13
C GLN A 178 7.43 7.50 -21.14
N GLU A 179 7.06 8.32 -22.12
CA GLU A 179 8.00 8.88 -23.11
C GLU A 179 9.11 9.72 -22.47
N LYS A 180 8.78 10.43 -21.38
CA LYS A 180 9.76 11.20 -20.60
C LYS A 180 10.64 10.26 -19.78
N LEU A 181 10.02 9.33 -19.05
CA LEU A 181 10.72 8.38 -18.20
C LEU A 181 11.65 7.45 -18.98
N ALA A 182 11.33 7.08 -20.22
CA ALA A 182 12.19 6.25 -21.05
C ALA A 182 13.59 6.86 -21.21
N LYS A 183 13.68 8.19 -21.28
CA LYS A 183 14.94 8.94 -21.38
C LYS A 183 15.73 8.99 -20.07
N GLU A 184 15.07 8.76 -18.93
CA GLU A 184 15.65 8.91 -17.59
C GLU A 184 16.01 7.57 -16.95
N ILE A 185 15.13 6.57 -17.10
CA ILE A 185 15.22 5.27 -16.41
C ILE A 185 15.22 4.07 -17.37
N GLY A 186 15.26 4.32 -18.68
CA GLY A 186 15.25 3.30 -19.73
C GLY A 186 13.87 2.72 -20.02
N ASP A 187 13.73 2.13 -21.20
CA ASP A 187 12.44 1.71 -21.78
C ASP A 187 11.68 0.72 -20.88
N VAL A 188 12.38 -0.26 -20.32
CA VAL A 188 11.76 -1.31 -19.48
C VAL A 188 11.15 -0.71 -18.21
N ARG A 189 11.91 0.12 -17.47
CA ARG A 189 11.41 0.71 -16.22
C ARG A 189 10.34 1.76 -16.48
N ALA A 190 10.45 2.51 -17.58
CA ALA A 190 9.40 3.43 -18.01
C ALA A 190 8.10 2.69 -18.38
N ARG A 191 8.20 1.49 -18.97
CA ARG A 191 7.02 0.63 -19.20
C ARG A 191 6.43 0.10 -17.89
N ILE A 192 7.27 -0.31 -16.93
CA ILE A 192 6.81 -0.72 -15.59
C ILE A 192 5.99 0.40 -14.92
N TYR A 193 6.45 1.66 -14.99
CA TYR A 193 5.71 2.81 -14.44
C TYR A 193 4.23 2.82 -14.87
N ARG A 194 3.97 2.50 -16.14
CA ARG A 194 2.61 2.51 -16.71
C ARG A 194 1.95 1.14 -16.80
N SER A 195 2.46 0.16 -16.07
CA SER A 195 1.93 -1.21 -16.00
C SER A 195 1.26 -1.46 -14.66
N HIS A 196 0.20 -2.26 -14.67
CA HIS A 196 -0.57 -2.53 -13.46
C HIS A 196 0.17 -3.52 -12.57
N LEU A 197 0.52 -3.09 -11.35
CA LEU A 197 1.19 -3.90 -10.35
C LEU A 197 0.20 -4.27 -9.25
N ASN A 198 -0.07 -5.55 -9.05
CA ASN A 198 -0.77 -6.05 -7.87
C ASN A 198 0.25 -6.51 -6.85
N CYS A 199 0.42 -5.75 -5.76
CA CYS A 199 1.52 -5.91 -4.83
C CYS A 199 1.00 -6.13 -3.41
N THR A 200 1.74 -6.93 -2.64
CA THR A 200 1.71 -6.87 -1.18
C THR A 200 3.11 -6.59 -0.67
N VAL A 201 3.26 -5.49 0.07
CA VAL A 201 4.40 -5.26 0.96
C VAL A 201 4.10 -6.04 2.23
N PHE A 202 4.94 -7.04 2.52
CA PHE A 202 4.70 -7.94 3.64
C PHE A 202 4.64 -7.14 4.97
N PRO A 203 3.75 -7.51 5.92
CA PRO A 203 2.79 -8.61 5.83
C PRO A 203 1.45 -8.23 5.19
N ASN A 204 0.92 -7.05 5.47
CA ASN A 204 -0.51 -6.77 5.35
C ASN A 204 -0.84 -5.43 4.67
N ASN A 205 0.10 -4.87 3.89
CA ASN A 205 -0.13 -3.71 3.06
C ASN A 205 -0.17 -4.12 1.58
N SER A 206 -1.26 -3.81 0.89
CA SER A 206 -1.41 -4.18 -0.52
C SER A 206 -1.74 -2.99 -1.41
N ILE A 207 -1.30 -3.05 -2.65
CA ILE A 207 -1.26 -1.91 -3.57
C ILE A 207 -1.66 -2.40 -4.96
N LEU A 208 -2.54 -1.66 -5.65
CA LEU A 208 -2.72 -1.76 -7.10
C LEU A 208 -2.25 -0.46 -7.73
N THR A 209 -1.08 -0.49 -8.37
CA THR A 209 -0.60 0.69 -9.10
C THR A 209 -1.48 0.97 -10.31
N CYS A 210 -1.51 2.24 -10.70
CA CYS A 210 -2.29 2.77 -11.81
C CYS A 210 -3.82 2.75 -11.57
N SER A 211 -4.39 1.64 -11.09
CA SER A 211 -5.72 1.63 -10.44
C SER A 211 -5.80 2.55 -9.21
N GLY A 212 -4.65 2.92 -8.65
CA GLY A 212 -4.53 3.89 -7.56
C GLY A 212 -5.09 3.37 -6.23
N VAL A 213 -5.06 2.06 -5.98
CA VAL A 213 -5.62 1.46 -4.75
C VAL A 213 -4.50 1.18 -3.75
N PHE A 214 -4.67 1.65 -2.51
CA PHE A 214 -3.76 1.36 -1.40
C PHE A 214 -4.52 0.83 -0.19
N LYS A 215 -4.14 -0.34 0.32
CA LYS A 215 -4.87 -1.11 1.33
C LYS A 215 -4.02 -1.43 2.54
N VAL A 216 -4.65 -1.42 3.71
CA VAL A 216 -4.09 -2.07 4.91
C VAL A 216 -5.11 -3.06 5.45
N TRP A 217 -4.67 -4.30 5.65
CA TRP A 217 -5.49 -5.39 6.21
C TRP A 217 -5.23 -5.46 7.72
N ASN A 218 -5.88 -4.60 8.51
CA ASN A 218 -5.63 -4.54 9.96
C ASN A 218 -6.25 -5.77 10.66
N PRO A 219 -5.44 -6.66 11.24
CA PRO A 219 -5.97 -7.84 11.93
C PRO A 219 -6.69 -7.43 13.22
N ILE A 220 -7.89 -7.99 13.44
CA ILE A 220 -8.60 -7.90 14.72
C ILE A 220 -8.43 -9.22 15.48
N ASP A 221 -8.81 -10.32 14.84
CA ASP A 221 -8.68 -11.70 15.33
C ASP A 221 -8.41 -12.65 14.14
N GLU A 222 -8.39 -13.96 14.38
CA GLU A 222 -8.09 -14.95 13.34
C GLU A 222 -9.09 -14.98 12.19
N ASN A 223 -10.30 -14.46 12.37
CA ASN A 223 -11.39 -14.49 11.39
C ASN A 223 -11.98 -13.11 11.09
N THR A 224 -11.29 -12.04 11.52
CA THR A 224 -11.80 -10.67 11.41
C THR A 224 -10.68 -9.70 11.05
N THR A 225 -10.92 -8.89 10.02
CA THR A 225 -9.98 -7.88 9.53
C THR A 225 -10.71 -6.55 9.34
N GLU A 226 -10.14 -5.45 9.83
CA GLU A 226 -10.56 -4.09 9.47
C GLU A 226 -9.77 -3.62 8.25
N VAL A 227 -10.46 -3.51 7.11
CA VAL A 227 -9.88 -3.07 5.84
C VAL A 227 -9.83 -1.55 5.80
N TRP A 228 -8.65 -0.99 5.59
CA TRP A 228 -8.49 0.43 5.25
C TRP A 228 -8.23 0.56 3.76
N ASN A 229 -8.91 1.48 3.09
CA ASN A 229 -8.75 1.75 1.66
C ASN A 229 -8.51 3.24 1.40
N TYR A 230 -7.35 3.54 0.84
CA TYR A 230 -6.97 4.86 0.35
C TYR A 230 -6.90 4.85 -1.18
N LEU A 231 -6.79 6.06 -1.75
CA LEU A 231 -6.40 6.25 -3.15
C LEU A 231 -4.99 6.84 -3.22
N MET A 232 -4.24 6.53 -4.28
CA MET A 232 -2.91 7.08 -4.56
C MET A 232 -2.75 7.48 -6.03
#